data_AF-A0A140LCH9-F1
#
_entry.id   AF-A0A140LCH9-F1
#
_cell.length_a   1.000
_cell.length_b   1.000
_cell.length_c   1.000
_cell.angle_alpha   90.00
_cell.angle_beta   90.00
_cell.angle_gamma   90.00
#
_symmetry.space_group_name_H-M   'P 1'
#
loop_
_entity.id
_entity.type
_entity.pdbx_description
1 polymer ?
#
loop_
_entity_poly.entity_id
_entity_poly.type
_entity_poly.pdbx_seq_one_letter_code
_entity_poly.pdbx_strand_id
1 'polypeptide(L)' 'MIWYAEIRLKSGNIVSISNLLSVNKKSQTDSSIAKIEDFKTFHLSPAQLLTFVGEKESVTLISNEIEYVKFFQD' A
#
# COMPACT_ATOMS: atom_id res chain seq x y z
N MET A 1 16.20 6.52 6.36
CA MET A 1 14.99 7.31 6.06
C MET A 1 13.80 6.39 6.29
N ILE A 2 12.89 6.80 7.15
CA ILE A 2 11.72 6.01 7.52
C ILE A 2 10.57 6.44 6.61
N TRP A 3 9.86 5.48 6.02
CA TRP A 3 8.69 5.76 5.20
C TRP A 3 7.40 5.55 5.99
N TYR A 4 6.39 6.32 5.62
CA TYR A 4 5.02 6.22 6.14
C TYR A 4 4.06 6.14 4.97
N ALA A 5 2.95 5.43 5.15
CA ALA A 5 1.82 5.45 4.23
C ALA A 5 0.56 5.93 4.94
N GLU A 6 -0.09 6.94 4.37
CA GLU A 6 -1.48 7.29 4.67
C GLU A 6 -2.36 6.78 3.52
N ILE A 7 -3.31 5.91 3.84
CA ILE A 7 -4.21 5.27 2.89
C ILE A 7 -5.62 5.73 3.22
N ARG A 8 -6.18 6.58 2.38
CA ARG A 8 -7.57 7.02 2.52
C ARG A 8 -8.48 6.06 1.74
N LEU A 9 -9.47 5.50 2.41
CA LEU A 9 -10.48 4.65 1.81
C LEU A 9 -11.65 5.51 1.28
N LYS A 10 -12.33 5.02 0.24
CA LYS A 10 -13.54 5.65 -0.31
C LYS A 10 -14.68 5.74 0.69
N SER A 11 -14.65 4.93 1.75
CA SER A 11 -15.58 5.03 2.88
C SER A 11 -15.35 6.26 3.78
N GLY A 12 -14.23 6.97 3.60
CA GLY A 12 -13.80 8.09 4.43
C GLY A 12 -12.85 7.70 5.57
N ASN A 13 -12.66 6.40 5.82
CA ASN A 13 -11.70 5.93 6.82
C ASN A 13 -10.25 6.15 6.35
N ILE A 14 -9.35 6.39 7.31
CA ILE A 14 -7.92 6.53 7.07
C ILE A 14 -7.20 5.39 7.76
N VAL A 15 -6.32 4.72 7.03
CA VAL A 15 -5.39 3.71 7.54
C VAL A 15 -3.98 4.26 7.41
N SER A 16 -3.25 4.28 8.51
CA SER A 16 -1.86 4.74 8.54
C SER A 16 -0.95 3.56 8.81
N ILE A 17 0.16 3.46 8.09
CA ILE A 17 1.21 2.47 8.31
C ILE A 17 2.50 3.19 8.65
N SER A 18 3.00 2.92 9.86
CA SER A 18 4.28 3.47 10.33
C SER A 18 5.44 2.55 9.96
N ASN A 19 6.61 3.13 9.74
CA ASN A 19 7.82 2.41 9.36
C ASN A 19 7.56 1.43 8.20
N LEU A 20 6.96 1.95 7.12
CA LEU A 20 6.61 1.18 5.93
C LEU A 20 7.88 0.56 5.32
N LEU A 21 7.85 -0.77 5.23
CA LEU A 21 8.93 -1.58 4.67
C LEU A 21 8.67 -1.94 3.21
N SER A 22 7.42 -2.25 2.86
CA SER A 22 7.07 -2.59 1.48
C SER A 22 5.58 -2.49 1.19
N VAL A 23 5.24 -2.40 -0.09
CA VAL A 23 3.88 -2.65 -0.61
C VAL A 23 3.94 -3.90 -1.48
N ASN A 24 3.27 -4.95 -1.04
CA ASN A 24 3.15 -6.18 -1.80
C ASN A 24 1.91 -6.11 -2.69
N LYS A 25 2.10 -6.40 -3.97
CA LYS A 25 1.05 -6.38 -4.98
C LYS A 25 0.87 -7.79 -5.53
N LYS A 26 -0.31 -8.37 -5.32
CA LYS A 26 -0.67 -9.65 -5.93
C LYS A 26 -1.08 -9.44 -7.39
N SER A 27 -0.49 -10.22 -8.27
CA SER A 27 -0.87 -10.32 -9.68
C SER A 27 -2.28 -10.87 -9.81
N GLN A 28 -3.05 -10.28 -10.73
CA GLN A 28 -4.41 -10.73 -11.04
C GLN A 28 -4.43 -12.00 -11.91
N THR A 29 -3.34 -12.29 -12.63
CA THR A 29 -3.33 -13.32 -13.69
C THR A 29 -2.60 -14.60 -13.29
N ASP A 30 -1.58 -14.52 -12.45
CA ASP A 30 -0.68 -15.66 -12.20
C ASP A 30 -0.31 -15.87 -10.72
N SER A 31 -1.07 -15.28 -9.79
CA SER A 31 -0.86 -15.38 -8.33
C SER A 31 0.52 -14.92 -7.82
N SER A 32 1.40 -14.42 -8.69
CA SER A 32 2.69 -13.87 -8.29
C SER A 32 2.53 -12.66 -7.38
N ILE A 33 3.54 -12.39 -6.54
CA ILE A 33 3.56 -11.23 -5.64
C ILE A 33 4.77 -10.37 -6.00
N ALA A 34 4.52 -9.14 -6.41
CA ALA A 34 5.55 -8.13 -6.59
C ALA A 34 5.73 -7.36 -5.29
N LYS A 35 6.96 -7.30 -4.77
CA LYS A 35 7.33 -6.51 -3.60
C LYS A 35 7.88 -5.16 -4.04
N ILE A 36 7.25 -4.08 -3.60
CA ILE A 36 7.64 -2.70 -3.93
C ILE A 36 8.28 -2.08 -2.69
N GLU A 37 9.54 -1.67 -2.82
CA GLU A 37 10.31 -0.98 -1.76
C GLU A 37 10.70 0.46 -2.19
N ASP A 38 10.62 0.76 -3.49
CA ASP A 38 10.69 2.14 -3.99
C ASP A 38 9.28 2.71 -4.14
N PHE A 39 8.88 3.53 -3.18
CA PHE A 39 7.55 4.12 -3.13
C PHE A 39 7.40 5.35 -4.03
N LYS A 40 8.51 5.93 -4.54
CA LYS A 40 8.44 7.13 -5.39
C LYS A 40 7.85 6.83 -6.76
N THR A 41 7.98 5.59 -7.23
CA THR A 41 7.43 5.11 -8.50
C THR A 41 6.13 4.32 -8.32
N PHE A 42 5.55 4.33 -7.11
CA PHE A 42 4.33 3.58 -6.85
C PHE A 42 3.14 4.22 -7.57
N HIS A 43 2.38 3.39 -8.28
CA HIS A 43 1.11 3.77 -8.88
C HIS A 43 0.00 2.83 -8.42
N LEU A 44 -1.07 3.43 -7.88
CA LEU A 44 -2.27 2.70 -7.50
C LEU A 44 -3.01 2.26 -8.78
N SER A 45 -2.96 0.97 -9.13
CA SER A 45 -3.75 0.44 -10.24
C SER A 45 -5.05 -0.20 -9.72
N PRO A 46 -6.14 -0.16 -10.49
CA PRO A 46 -7.42 -0.74 -10.07
C PRO A 46 -7.37 -2.28 -9.97
N ALA A 47 -8.31 -2.82 -9.20
CA ALA A 47 -8.58 -4.24 -8.97
C ALA A 47 -7.40 -5.06 -8.40
N GLN A 48 -6.46 -4.43 -7.72
CA GLN A 48 -5.27 -5.09 -7.15
C GLN A 48 -5.45 -5.34 -5.66
N LEU A 49 -5.03 -6.51 -5.21
CA LEU A 49 -4.88 -6.79 -3.79
C LEU A 49 -3.51 -6.27 -3.35
N LEU A 50 -3.52 -5.27 -2.48
CA LEU A 50 -2.33 -4.59 -1.98
C LEU A 50 -2.17 -4.86 -0.49
N THR A 51 -0.99 -5.30 -0.09
CA THR A 51 -0.63 -5.44 1.32
C THR A 51 0.45 -4.44 1.66
N PHE A 52 0.14 -3.47 2.51
CA PHE A 52 1.09 -2.50 3.04
C PHE A 52 1.71 -3.10 4.30
N VAL A 53 3.03 -3.24 4.31
CA VAL A 53 3.79 -3.91 5.37
C VAL A 53 4.64 -2.88 6.08
N GLY A 54 4.30 -2.56 7.32
CA GLY A 54 5.14 -1.83 8.25
C GLY A 54 5.97 -2.77 9.13
N GLU A 55 6.79 -2.21 9.99
CA GLU A 55 7.65 -2.98 10.90
C GLU A 55 6.86 -3.83 11.92
N LYS A 56 5.72 -3.31 12.40
CA LYS A 56 4.90 -3.95 13.45
C LYS A 56 3.49 -4.30 13.01
N GLU A 57 3.10 -3.86 11.83
CA GLU A 57 1.72 -3.96 11.34
C GLU A 57 1.70 -4.23 9.85
N SER A 58 0.60 -4.81 9.38
CA SER A 58 0.32 -4.88 7.96
C SER A 58 -1.18 -4.79 7.73
N VAL A 59 -1.56 -4.20 6.60
CA VAL A 59 -2.96 -4.13 6.18
C VAL A 59 -3.06 -4.59 4.73
N THR A 60 -4.07 -5.41 4.46
CA THR A 60 -4.39 -5.82 3.08
C THR A 60 -5.69 -5.15 2.66
N LEU A 61 -5.66 -4.50 1.51
CA LEU A 61 -6.77 -3.73 0.95
C LEU A 61 -6.93 -4.05 -0.53
N ILE A 62 -8.16 -4.02 -1.01
CA ILE A 62 -8.43 -4.05 -2.45
C ILE A 62 -8.29 -2.61 -2.95
N SER A 63 -7.52 -2.39 -4.00
CA SER A 63 -7.22 -1.04 -4.51
C SER A 63 -8.46 -0.26 -4.96
N ASN A 64 -9.56 -0.95 -5.28
CA ASN A 64 -10.84 -0.33 -5.59
C ASN A 64 -11.48 0.38 -4.39
N GLU A 65 -11.12 0.02 -3.17
CA GLU A 65 -11.61 0.62 -1.93
C GLU A 65 -10.78 1.84 -1.54
N ILE A 66 -9.61 2.03 -2.15
CA ILE A 66 -8.68 3.12 -1.87
C ILE A 66 -9.07 4.33 -2.72
N GLU A 67 -9.15 5.49 -2.08
CA GLU A 67 -9.31 6.80 -2.72
C GLU A 67 -7.94 7.32 -3.14
N TYR A 68 -6.98 7.38 -2.20
CA TYR A 68 -5.59 7.69 -2.50
C TYR A 68 -4.64 7.01 -1.52
N VAL A 69 -3.38 6.89 -1.93
CA VAL A 69 -2.26 6.56 -1.06
C VAL A 69 -1.25 7.69 -1.10
N LYS A 70 -0.80 8.16 0.06
CA LYS A 70 0.26 9.15 0.19
C LYS A 70 1.43 8.53 0.94
N PHE A 71 2.59 8.52 0.29
CA PHE A 71 3.85 8.15 0.93
C PHE A 71 4.63 9.40 1.32
N PHE A 72 5.22 9.39 2.50
CA PHE A 72 6.06 10.48 2.97
C PHE A 72 7.18 9.94 3.87
N GLN A 73 8.21 10.76 4.06
CA GLN A 73 9.39 10.43 4.85
C GLN A 73 9.49 11.42 6.01
N ASP A 74 9.89 10.90 7.18
CA ASP A 74 10.48 11.70 8.25
C ASP A 74 12.01 11.51 8.28
#